data_AF-A0A4Q2YS71-F1
#
_entry.id   AF-A0A4Q2YS71-F1
#
_cell.length_a   1.000
_cell.length_b   1.000
_cell.length_c   1.000
_cell.angle_alpha   90.00
_cell.angle_beta   90.00
_cell.angle_gamma   90.00
#
_symmetry.space_group_name_H-M   'P 1'
#
loop_
_entity.id
_entity.type
_entity.pdbx_description
1 polymer ?
#
loop_
_entity_poly.entity_id
_entity_poly.type
_entity_poly.pdbx_seq_one_letter_code
_entity_poly.pdbx_strand_id
1 'polypeptide(L)'
;MFQKFALIAGAATCALALSACQDQASSGGGARDYISAVGSSTVYPFATAVGEKFAEATGNKTPKIDSTGTGGGFERFCSGVGGDTADIANASRRIKKKEFDTCVANGVKD
;
A
#
# COMPACT_ATOMS: atom_id res chain seq x y z
N MET A 1 -37.48 49.85 -15.17
CA MET A 1 -36.19 49.72 -14.45
C MET A 1 -35.90 48.31 -13.90
N PHE A 2 -36.76 47.31 -14.13
CA PHE A 2 -36.66 45.99 -13.49
C PHE A 2 -36.10 44.85 -14.38
N GLN A 3 -35.79 45.09 -15.66
CA GLN A 3 -35.28 44.03 -16.56
C GLN A 3 -33.75 43.86 -16.58
N LYS A 4 -32.98 44.76 -15.94
CA LYS A 4 -31.51 44.68 -15.92
C LYS A 4 -30.94 43.75 -14.84
N PHE A 5 -31.76 43.33 -13.86
CA PHE A 5 -31.33 42.44 -12.76
C PHE A 5 -31.26 40.96 -13.14
N ALA A 6 -31.95 40.53 -14.20
CA ALA A 6 -32.00 39.12 -14.59
C ALA A 6 -30.73 38.62 -15.31
N LEU A 7 -29.90 39.53 -15.85
CA LEU A 7 -28.69 39.16 -16.61
C LEU A 7 -27.44 38.93 -15.75
N ILE A 8 -27.45 39.32 -14.47
CA ILE A 8 -26.29 39.16 -13.57
C ILE A 8 -26.31 37.81 -12.84
N ALA A 9 -27.48 37.14 -12.77
CA ALA A 9 -27.62 35.86 -12.09
C ALA A 9 -27.16 34.64 -12.92
N GLY A 10 -26.99 34.79 -14.24
CA GLY A 10 -26.64 33.68 -15.15
C GLY A 10 -25.14 33.38 -15.25
N ALA A 11 -24.26 34.30 -14.84
CA ALA A 11 -22.81 34.11 -14.91
C ALA A 11 -22.22 33.43 -13.66
N ALA A 12 -22.94 33.46 -12.53
CA ALA A 12 -22.45 32.91 -11.26
C ALA A 12 -22.62 31.37 -11.15
N THR A 13 -23.54 30.77 -11.92
CA THR A 13 -23.79 29.32 -11.92
C THR A 13 -22.78 28.53 -12.75
N CYS A 14 -22.00 29.17 -13.62
CA CYS A 14 -20.95 28.49 -14.39
C CYS A 14 -19.62 28.36 -13.62
N ALA A 15 -19.39 29.17 -12.58
CA ALA A 15 -18.17 29.11 -11.78
C ALA A 15 -18.16 27.97 -10.74
N LEU A 16 -19.33 27.42 -10.39
CA LEU A 16 -19.46 26.30 -9.46
C LEU A 16 -19.29 24.92 -10.11
N ALA A 17 -19.22 24.86 -11.45
CA ALA A 17 -19.00 23.60 -12.17
C ALA A 17 -17.51 23.22 -12.27
N LEU A 18 -16.58 24.14 -11.99
CA LEU A 18 -15.13 23.90 -12.11
C LEU A 18 -14.48 23.35 -10.82
N SER A 19 -15.15 23.45 -9.67
CA SER A 19 -14.66 22.88 -8.40
C SER A 19 -14.94 21.38 -8.25
N ALA A 20 -15.58 20.74 -9.23
CA ALA A 20 -15.79 19.29 -9.28
C ALA A 20 -14.63 18.52 -9.95
N CYS A 21 -13.66 19.20 -10.56
CA CYS A 21 -12.39 18.60 -10.98
C CYS A 21 -11.39 18.56 -9.81
N GLN A 22 -11.86 18.21 -8.59
CA GLN A 22 -10.96 17.76 -7.55
C GLN A 22 -10.57 16.34 -7.93
N ASP A 23 -9.36 16.21 -8.48
CA ASP A 23 -8.71 14.97 -8.85
C ASP A 23 -8.77 13.96 -7.67
N GLN A 24 -9.81 13.12 -7.68
CA GLN A 24 -10.06 12.07 -6.70
C GLN A 24 -8.99 10.97 -6.73
N ALA A 25 -8.01 11.04 -7.65
CA ALA A 25 -6.88 10.13 -7.66
C ALA A 25 -5.89 10.40 -6.51
N SER A 26 -6.01 11.53 -5.80
CA SER A 26 -5.15 11.84 -4.64
C SER A 26 -5.66 11.33 -3.29
N SER A 27 -6.82 10.67 -3.22
CA SER A 27 -7.28 9.97 -2.00
C SER A 27 -6.75 8.53 -1.87
N GLY A 28 -5.53 8.28 -2.38
CA GLY A 28 -4.78 7.08 -2.05
C GLY A 28 -4.16 7.25 -0.65
N GLY A 29 -4.61 6.43 0.31
CA GLY A 29 -3.96 6.35 1.63
C GLY A 29 -2.44 6.25 1.46
N GLY A 30 -1.70 7.11 2.17
CA GLY A 30 -0.29 7.37 1.92
C GLY A 30 0.51 6.08 1.77
N ALA A 31 0.86 5.73 0.54
CA ALA A 31 1.73 4.61 0.27
C ALA A 31 3.07 4.90 0.95
N ARG A 32 3.48 4.01 1.84
CA ARG A 32 4.78 4.09 2.50
C ARG A 32 5.90 4.12 1.45
N ASP A 33 6.91 4.93 1.70
CA ASP A 33 8.05 5.13 0.80
C ASP A 33 9.20 4.14 1.02
N TYR A 34 8.89 2.99 1.63
CA TYR A 34 9.82 1.91 1.91
C TYR A 34 9.13 0.55 1.75
N ILE A 35 9.93 -0.48 1.42
CA ILE A 35 9.48 -1.86 1.34
C ILE A 35 9.34 -2.43 2.75
N SER A 36 8.23 -3.10 3.04
CA SER A 36 7.99 -3.79 4.31
C SER A 36 7.99 -5.31 4.07
N ALA A 37 8.79 -6.02 4.86
CA ALA A 37 8.87 -7.46 4.83
C ALA A 37 8.65 -8.06 6.22
N VAL A 38 8.02 -9.22 6.28
CA VAL A 38 7.81 -10.00 7.51
C VAL A 38 8.25 -11.44 7.28
N GLY A 39 8.63 -12.16 8.35
CA GLY A 39 8.64 -13.62 8.28
C GLY A 39 9.68 -14.33 9.13
N SER A 40 10.24 -15.39 8.56
CA SER A 40 11.10 -16.36 9.24
C SER A 40 12.28 -15.73 9.97
N SER A 41 12.40 -16.03 11.26
CA SER A 41 13.55 -15.67 12.10
C SER A 41 14.87 -16.28 11.62
N THR A 42 14.82 -17.41 10.92
CA THR A 42 16.01 -18.05 10.34
C THR A 42 16.48 -17.38 9.05
N VAL A 43 15.56 -16.73 8.31
CA VAL A 43 15.87 -16.00 7.07
C VAL A 43 16.19 -14.53 7.37
N TYR A 44 15.71 -14.01 8.49
CA TYR A 44 15.89 -12.64 8.94
C TYR A 44 17.31 -12.06 8.72
N PRO A 45 18.41 -12.67 9.21
CA PRO A 45 19.74 -12.09 9.04
C PRO A 45 20.17 -11.97 7.56
N PHE A 46 19.73 -12.91 6.71
CA PHE A 46 20.01 -12.87 5.28
C PHE A 46 19.17 -11.80 4.57
N ALA A 47 17.88 -11.71 4.92
CA ALA A 47 17.00 -10.68 4.37
C ALA A 47 17.49 -9.28 4.73
N THR A 48 17.97 -9.07 5.97
CA THR A 48 18.53 -7.78 6.40
C THR A 48 19.77 -7.41 5.59
N ALA A 49 20.71 -8.34 5.42
CA ALA A 49 21.89 -8.09 4.60
C ALA A 49 21.54 -7.76 3.14
N VAL A 50 20.55 -8.43 2.55
CA VAL A 50 20.05 -8.11 1.20
C VAL A 50 19.39 -6.72 1.17
N GLY A 51 18.62 -6.36 2.20
CA GLY A 51 17.98 -5.05 2.31
C GLY A 51 18.99 -3.90 2.38
N GLU A 52 20.07 -4.08 3.14
CA GLU A 52 21.18 -3.12 3.21
C GLU A 52 21.86 -2.98 1.84
N LYS A 53 22.17 -4.10 1.17
CA LYS A 53 22.79 -4.07 -0.17
C LYS A 53 21.89 -3.47 -1.23
N PHE A 54 20.57 -3.67 -1.13
CA PHE A 54 19.59 -3.03 -2.00
C PHE A 54 19.63 -1.51 -1.84
N ALA A 55 19.65 -1.01 -0.60
CA ALA A 55 19.75 0.43 -0.34
C ALA A 55 21.07 1.02 -0.86
N GLU A 56 22.19 0.35 -0.61
CA GLU A 56 23.51 0.75 -1.14
C GLU A 56 23.53 0.82 -2.68
N ALA A 57 22.95 -0.18 -3.35
CA ALA A 57 23.01 -0.31 -4.81
C ALA A 57 22.03 0.61 -5.55
N THR A 58 20.89 0.95 -4.94
CA THR A 58 19.80 1.68 -5.61
C THR A 58 19.63 3.12 -5.11
N GLY A 59 20.19 3.46 -3.94
CA GLY A 59 19.91 4.72 -3.26
C GLY A 59 18.51 4.80 -2.64
N ASN A 60 17.72 3.72 -2.70
CA ASN A 60 16.41 3.63 -2.04
C ASN A 60 16.56 3.45 -0.52
N LYS A 61 15.46 3.67 0.21
CA LYS A 61 15.41 3.38 1.65
C LYS A 61 15.61 1.89 1.92
N THR A 62 16.33 1.59 3.00
CA THR A 62 16.48 0.23 3.51
C THR A 62 15.11 -0.36 3.82
N PRO A 63 14.77 -1.56 3.29
CA PRO A 63 13.53 -2.25 3.61
C PRO A 63 13.39 -2.48 5.12
N LYS A 64 12.19 -2.26 5.65
CA LYS A 64 11.87 -2.62 7.04
C LYS A 64 11.51 -4.10 7.09
N ILE A 65 12.31 -4.89 7.80
CA ILE A 65 12.13 -6.34 7.91
C ILE A 65 11.81 -6.69 9.35
N ASP A 66 10.70 -7.38 9.60
CA ASP A 66 10.29 -7.82 10.94
C ASP A 66 10.42 -9.36 11.08
N SER A 67 11.19 -9.80 12.07
CA SER A 67 11.30 -11.23 12.42
C SER A 67 10.08 -11.68 13.23
N THR A 68 9.21 -12.48 12.61
CA THR A 68 7.92 -12.94 13.18
C THR A 68 7.76 -14.46 13.19
N GLY A 69 8.70 -15.19 12.56
CA GLY A 69 8.56 -16.60 12.24
C GLY A 69 7.70 -16.81 10.99
N THR A 70 7.92 -17.91 10.26
CA THR A 70 7.23 -18.15 8.97
C THR A 70 5.70 -18.13 9.09
N GLY A 71 5.13 -18.71 10.17
CA GLY A 71 3.69 -18.72 10.38
C GLY A 71 3.11 -17.32 10.63
N GLY A 72 3.71 -16.56 11.56
CA GLY A 72 3.29 -15.19 11.85
C GLY A 72 3.52 -14.23 10.68
N GLY A 73 4.55 -14.48 9.87
CA GLY A 73 4.80 -13.76 8.62
C GLY A 73 3.67 -13.96 7.62
N PHE A 74 3.28 -15.21 7.36
CA PHE A 74 2.14 -15.50 6.48
C PHE A 74 0.84 -14.94 7.02
N GLU A 75 0.60 -15.00 8.33
CA GLU A 75 -0.60 -14.40 8.94
C GLU A 75 -0.69 -12.89 8.67
N ARG A 76 0.41 -12.14 8.87
CA ARG A 76 0.45 -10.70 8.63
C ARG A 76 0.36 -10.35 7.15
N PHE A 77 1.10 -11.06 6.31
CA PHE A 77 1.09 -10.84 4.86
C PHE A 77 -0.28 -11.15 4.25
N CYS A 78 -0.88 -12.26 4.66
CA CYS A 78 -2.18 -12.71 4.14
C CYS A 78 -3.37 -12.03 4.83
N SER A 79 -3.16 -10.92 5.56
CA SER A 79 -4.25 -10.14 6.16
C SER A 79 -4.99 -9.27 5.15
N GLY A 80 -4.40 -9.02 3.98
CA GLY A 80 -5.03 -8.25 2.90
C GLY A 80 -4.02 -7.69 1.91
N VAL A 81 -4.48 -6.76 1.07
CA VAL A 81 -3.66 -6.00 0.13
C VAL A 81 -3.81 -4.51 0.44
N GLY A 82 -2.69 -3.80 0.57
CA GLY A 82 -2.70 -2.35 0.79
C GLY A 82 -1.41 -1.84 1.45
N GLY A 83 -1.35 -0.52 1.69
CA GLY A 83 -0.19 0.10 2.34
C GLY A 83 0.04 -0.38 3.78
N ASP A 84 -1.01 -0.85 4.45
CA ASP A 84 -0.97 -1.33 5.85
C ASP A 84 -0.50 -2.78 6.00
N THR A 85 -0.45 -3.54 4.90
CA THR A 85 0.02 -4.93 4.88
C THR A 85 1.47 -4.99 4.38
N ALA A 86 2.21 -6.03 4.77
CA ALA A 86 3.59 -6.22 4.30
C ALA A 86 3.63 -6.51 2.79
N ASP A 87 4.68 -6.08 2.09
CA ASP A 87 4.87 -6.39 0.66
C ASP A 87 5.44 -7.79 0.45
N ILE A 88 6.25 -8.27 1.40
CA ILE A 88 7.02 -9.50 1.25
C ILE A 88 6.88 -10.37 2.49
N ALA A 89 6.57 -11.64 2.30
CA ALA A 89 6.67 -12.68 3.32
C ALA A 89 7.86 -13.60 3.03
N ASN A 90 8.93 -13.50 3.81
CA ASN A 90 10.02 -14.47 3.74
C ASN A 90 9.72 -15.71 4.61
N ALA A 91 10.25 -16.86 4.21
CA ALA A 91 9.87 -18.13 4.82
C ALA A 91 11.01 -19.14 4.78
N SER A 92 11.17 -19.92 5.85
CA SER A 92 12.10 -21.07 5.90
C SER A 92 11.42 -22.41 5.62
N ARG A 93 10.16 -22.37 5.23
CA ARG A 93 9.37 -23.53 4.79
C ARG A 93 8.36 -23.10 3.74
N ARG A 94 7.80 -24.07 3.02
CA ARG A 94 6.67 -23.81 2.11
C ARG A 94 5.43 -23.33 2.87
N ILE A 95 4.60 -22.56 2.17
CA ILE A 95 3.27 -22.20 2.62
C ILE A 95 2.39 -23.46 2.73
N LYS A 96 1.57 -23.53 3.79
CA LYS A 96 0.59 -24.60 3.96
C LYS A 96 -0.68 -24.27 3.19
N LYS A 97 -1.44 -25.29 2.80
CA LYS A 97 -2.73 -25.10 2.12
C LYS A 97 -3.67 -24.15 2.89
N LYS A 98 -3.81 -24.33 4.21
CA LYS A 98 -4.64 -23.45 5.04
C LYS A 98 -4.18 -21.99 5.02
N GLU A 99 -2.86 -21.76 5.03
CA GLU A 99 -2.30 -20.39 4.96
C GLU A 99 -2.61 -19.77 3.60
N PHE A 100 -2.37 -20.52 2.51
CA PHE A 100 -2.69 -20.09 1.16
C PHE A 100 -4.18 -19.76 0.98
N ASP A 101 -5.06 -20.64 1.45
CA ASP A 101 -6.51 -20.44 1.36
C ASP A 101 -6.93 -19.14 2.08
N THR A 102 -6.30 -18.81 3.22
CA THR A 102 -6.50 -17.51 3.90
C THR A 102 -6.03 -16.34 3.03
N CYS A 103 -4.86 -16.42 2.41
CA CYS A 103 -4.35 -15.37 1.53
C CYS A 103 -5.33 -15.07 0.39
N VAL A 104 -5.80 -16.12 -0.29
CA VAL A 104 -6.76 -16.01 -1.40
C VAL A 104 -8.08 -15.42 -0.94
N ALA A 105 -8.59 -15.86 0.23
CA ALA A 105 -9.81 -15.33 0.82
C ALA A 105 -9.70 -13.83 1.14
N ASN A 106 -8.51 -13.37 1.53
CA ASN A 106 -8.22 -11.97 1.86
C ASN A 106 -7.72 -11.15 0.66
N GLY A 107 -7.84 -11.68 -0.56
CA GLY A 107 -7.52 -10.94 -1.78
C GLY A 107 -6.04 -10.95 -2.19
N VAL A 108 -5.18 -11.63 -1.44
CA VAL A 108 -3.77 -11.86 -1.80
C VAL A 108 -3.72 -13.02 -2.79
N LYS A 109 -3.74 -12.70 -4.08
CA LYS A 109 -3.91 -13.67 -5.17
C LYS A 109 -2.76 -13.70 -6.19
N ASP A 110 -1.92 -12.67 -6.19
CA ASP A 110 -0.84 -12.45 -7.16
C ASP A 110 0.49 -12.11 -6.45
#